data_AF-A0A6C0E562-F1
#
_entry.id   AF-A0A6C0E562-F1
#
_cell.length_a   1.000
_cell.length_b   1.000
_cell.length_c   1.000
_cell.angle_alpha   90.00
_cell.angle_beta   90.00
_cell.angle_gamma   90.00
#
_symmetry.space_group_name_H-M   'P 1'
#
loop_
_entity.id
_entity.type
_entity.pdbx_description
1 polymer ?
#
loop_
_entity_poly.entity_id
_entity_poly.type
_entity_poly.pdbx_seq_one_letter_code
_entity_poly.pdbx_strand_id
1 'polypeptide(L)' 'MKDTLVNQCLALLKREDIKKEIKTFLTPIMDVIVSIMTPYMYIGLSLILINILIILVNIILLLYLVRNKSILFKHS' A
#
# COMPACT_ATOMS: atom_id res chain seq x y z
N MET A 1 41.43 -18.79 -1.41
CA MET A 1 40.79 -19.65 -0.39
C MET A 1 39.35 -19.24 -0.08
N LYS A 2 38.99 -17.95 -0.09
CA LYS A 2 37.59 -17.50 0.09
C LYS A 2 36.67 -17.94 -1.05
N ASP A 3 37.20 -17.96 -2.28
CA ASP A 3 36.43 -18.30 -3.49
C ASP A 3 35.96 -19.76 -3.53
N THR A 4 36.68 -20.66 -2.85
CA THR A 4 36.33 -22.09 -2.81
C THR A 4 35.09 -22.35 -1.95
N LEU A 5 35.00 -21.66 -0.79
CA LEU A 5 33.84 -21.76 0.10
C LEU A 5 32.58 -21.14 -0.54
N VAL A 6 32.73 -19.99 -1.19
CA VAL A 6 31.62 -19.33 -1.90
C VAL A 6 31.13 -20.20 -3.05
N ASN A 7 32.04 -20.79 -3.85
CA ASN A 7 31.67 -21.67 -4.95
C ASN A 7 31.04 -22.99 -4.48
N GLN A 8 31.51 -23.55 -3.36
CA GLN A 8 30.88 -24.74 -2.77
C GLN A 8 29.49 -24.43 -2.21
N CYS A 9 29.34 -23.29 -1.53
CA CYS A 9 28.05 -22.85 -1.02
C CYS A 9 27.08 -22.56 -2.18
N LEU A 10 27.55 -21.95 -3.27
CA LEU A 10 26.79 -21.75 -4.50
C LEU A 10 26.41 -23.07 -5.18
N ALA A 11 27.32 -24.05 -5.22
CA ALA A 11 27.04 -25.38 -5.79
C ALA A 11 25.98 -26.14 -4.98
N LEU A 12 26.02 -26.02 -3.65
CA LEU A 12 25.00 -26.56 -2.75
C LEU A 12 23.66 -25.83 -2.92
N LEU A 13 23.67 -24.50 -3.03
CA LEU A 13 22.46 -23.69 -3.25
C LEU A 13 21.80 -23.95 -4.61
N LYS A 14 22.61 -24.33 -5.62
CA LYS A 14 22.13 -24.68 -6.96
C LYS A 14 21.41 -26.03 -7.00
N ARG A 15 21.60 -26.86 -5.97
CA ARG A 15 20.92 -28.15 -5.84
C ARG A 15 19.44 -27.91 -5.63
N GLU A 16 18.62 -28.58 -6.43
CA GLU A 16 17.17 -28.38 -6.45
C GLU A 16 16.51 -28.64 -5.09
N ASP A 17 17.07 -29.57 -4.33
CA ASP A 17 16.67 -29.89 -2.96
C ASP A 17 16.75 -28.68 -2.02
N ILE A 18 17.85 -27.92 -2.09
CA ILE A 18 18.08 -26.74 -1.24
C ILE A 18 17.20 -25.57 -1.68
N LYS A 19 17.00 -25.38 -2.99
CA LYS A 19 16.02 -24.40 -3.48
C LYS A 19 14.61 -24.71 -2.96
N LYS A 20 14.24 -25.99 -2.88
CA LYS A 20 12.92 -26.42 -2.42
C LYS A 20 12.76 -26.15 -0.93
N GLU A 21 13.77 -26.47 -0.11
CA GLU A 21 13.74 -26.13 1.32
C GLU A 21 13.73 -24.63 1.56
N ILE A 22 14.59 -23.86 0.88
CA ILE A 22 14.59 -22.40 1.01
C ILE A 22 13.22 -21.82 0.66
N LYS A 23 12.57 -22.33 -0.40
CA LYS A 23 11.22 -21.91 -0.75
C LYS A 23 10.24 -22.27 0.37
N THR A 24 10.31 -23.48 0.93
CA THR A 24 9.48 -23.89 2.08
C THR A 24 9.68 -23.00 3.30
N PHE A 25 10.90 -22.52 3.56
CA PHE A 25 11.21 -21.56 4.63
C PHE A 25 10.75 -20.12 4.31
N LEU A 26 10.80 -19.70 3.04
CA LEU A 26 10.41 -18.36 2.62
C LEU A 26 8.89 -18.20 2.46
N THR A 27 8.16 -19.26 2.09
CA THR A 27 6.70 -19.23 1.97
C THR A 27 5.99 -18.68 3.22
N PRO A 28 6.25 -19.17 4.45
CA PRO A 28 5.57 -18.63 5.64
C PRO A 28 5.92 -17.17 5.92
N ILE A 29 7.13 -16.73 5.57
CA ILE A 29 7.55 -15.34 5.72
C ILE A 29 6.75 -14.45 4.76
N MET A 30 6.61 -14.89 3.50
CA MET A 30 5.80 -14.19 2.50
C MET A 30 4.32 -14.15 2.89
N ASP A 31 3.77 -15.25 3.41
CA ASP A 31 2.38 -15.30 3.87
C ASP A 31 2.12 -14.35 5.04
N VAL A 32 3.06 -14.23 5.99
CA VAL A 32 2.96 -13.27 7.09
C VAL A 32 3.03 -11.83 6.56
N ILE A 33 3.93 -11.53 5.61
CA ILE A 33 4.02 -10.20 4.99
C ILE A 33 2.72 -9.85 4.27
N VAL A 34 2.17 -10.77 3.47
CA VAL A 34 0.91 -10.57 2.75
C VAL A 34 -0.25 -10.40 3.71
N SER A 35 -0.29 -11.19 4.78
CA SER A 35 -1.30 -11.10 5.85
C SER A 35 -1.29 -9.74 6.53
N ILE A 36 -0.11 -9.15 6.75
CA ILE A 36 0.04 -7.81 7.31
C ILE A 36 -0.33 -6.74 6.28
N MET A 37 0.10 -6.87 5.03
CA MET A 37 -0.16 -5.88 3.98
C MET A 37 -1.64 -5.78 3.58
N THR A 38 -2.36 -6.90 3.62
CA THR A 38 -3.78 -6.98 3.25
C THR A 38 -4.67 -5.98 4.02
N PRO A 39 -4.69 -5.93 5.36
CA PRO A 39 -5.47 -4.95 6.10
C PRO A 39 -5.01 -3.51 5.83
N TYR A 40 -3.71 -3.26 5.62
CA TYR A 40 -3.23 -1.93 5.24
C TYR A 40 -3.76 -1.47 3.88
N MET A 41 -3.87 -2.37 2.91
CA MET A 41 -4.50 -2.06 1.62
C MET A 41 -5.96 -1.64 1.78
N TYR A 42 -6.73 -2.35 2.62
CA TYR A 42 -8.13 -1.98 2.90
C TYR A 42 -8.27 -0.65 3.64
N ILE A 43 -7.37 -0.38 4.58
CA ILE A 43 -7.32 0.92 5.28
C ILE A 43 -6.98 2.04 4.30
N GLY A 44 -5.98 1.84 3.44
CA GLY A 44 -5.60 2.79 2.39
C GLY A 44 -6.74 3.08 1.42
N LEU A 45 -7.45 2.04 0.96
CA LEU A 45 -8.62 2.20 0.09
C LEU A 45 -9.74 3.00 0.78
N SER A 46 -10.01 2.70 2.05
CA SER A 46 -11.01 3.41 2.85
C SER A 46 -10.67 4.89 3.03
N LEU A 47 -9.38 5.21 3.24
CA LEU A 47 -8.90 6.59 3.30
C LEU A 47 -9.11 7.33 1.98
N ILE A 48 -8.87 6.69 0.84
CA ILE A 48 -9.11 7.30 -0.48
C ILE A 48 -10.61 7.63 -0.63
N LEU A 49 -11.50 6.72 -0.24
CA LEU A 49 -12.95 6.97 -0.26
C LEU A 49 -13.34 8.15 0.62
N ILE A 50 -12.80 8.24 1.84
CA ILE A 50 -13.05 9.36 2.76
C ILE A 50 -12.57 10.69 2.15
N ASN A 51 -11.38 10.71 1.52
CA ASN A 51 -10.87 11.91 0.86
C ASN A 51 -11.81 12.39 -0.26
N ILE A 52 -12.37 11.47 -1.04
CA ILE A 52 -13.36 11.82 -2.07
C ILE A 52 -14.60 12.47 -1.43
N LEU A 53 -15.12 11.90 -0.34
CA LEU A 53 -16.26 12.48 0.37
C LEU A 53 -15.95 13.87 0.95
N ILE A 54 -14.77 14.06 1.52
CA ILE A 54 -14.32 15.36 2.04
C ILE A 54 -14.29 16.40 0.92
N ILE A 55 -13.74 16.05 -0.25
CA ILE A 55 -13.69 16.96 -1.40
C ILE A 55 -15.11 17.36 -1.84
N LEU A 56 -16.05 16.40 -1.90
CA LEU A 56 -17.45 16.68 -2.25
C LEU A 56 -18.09 17.67 -1.26
N VAL A 57 -17.90 17.47 0.05
CA VAL A 57 -18.41 18.38 1.08
C VAL A 57 -17.82 19.78 0.93
N ASN A 58 -16.51 19.89 0.68
CA ASN A 58 -15.85 21.18 0.48
C ASN A 58 -16.40 21.93 -0.75
N ILE A 59 -16.65 21.23 -1.85
CA ILE A 59 -17.25 21.84 -3.06
C ILE A 59 -18.66 22.36 -2.77
N ILE A 60 -19.49 21.57 -2.10
CA ILE A 60 -20.86 21.97 -1.73
C ILE A 60 -20.84 23.18 -0.80
N LEU A 61 -19.97 23.16 0.23
CA LEU A 61 -19.83 24.26 1.19
C LEU A 61 -19.38 25.55 0.50
N LEU A 62 -18.41 25.46 -0.40
CA LEU A 62 -17.92 26.59 -1.17
C LEU A 62 -19.02 27.18 -2.07
N LEU A 63 -19.79 26.33 -2.74
CA LEU A 63 -20.91 26.76 -3.59
C LEU A 63 -22.01 27.43 -2.76
N TYR A 64 -22.33 26.89 -1.59
CA TYR A 64 -23.28 27.51 -0.66
C TYR A 64 -22.80 28.90 -0.20
N LEU A 65 -21.53 29.01 0.18
CA LEU A 65 -20.94 30.27 0.60
C LEU A 65 -20.96 31.34 -0.51
N VAL A 66 -20.59 30.96 -1.74
CA VAL A 66 -20.60 31.87 -2.90
C VAL A 66 -22.02 32.33 -3.21
N ARG A 67 -23.01 31.42 -3.20
CA ARG A 67 -24.42 31.79 -3.44
C ARG A 67 -24.97 32.70 -2.35
N ASN A 68 -24.59 32.48 -1.09
CA ASN A 68 -25.04 33.34 0.01
C ASN A 68 -24.38 34.73 -0.03
N LYS A 69 -23.09 34.82 -0.38
CA LYS A 69 -22.37 36.09 -0.55
C LYS A 69 -22.89 36.91 -1.74
N SER A 70 -23.27 36.27 -2.85
CA SER A 70 -23.80 36.98 -4.03
C SER A 70 -25.20 37.57 -3.79
N ILE A 71 -25.99 36.99 -2.88
CA ILE A 71 -27.27 37.55 -2.44
C ILE A 71 -27.05 38.84 -1.61
N LEU A 72 -26.02 38.87 -0.76
CA LEU A 72 -25.65 40.05 0.04
C LEU A 72 -25.13 41.23 -0.81
N PHE A 73 -24.34 40.98 -1.85
CA PHE A 73 -23.80 42.03 -2.73
C PHE A 73 -24.78 42.56 -3.78
N LYS A 74 -25.91 41.89 -4.01
CA LYS A 74 -26.94 42.33 -4.97
C LYS A 74 -27.90 43.37 -4.38
N HIS A 75 -27.79 43.67 -3.09
CA HIS A 75 -28.66 44.61 -2.37
C HIS A 75 -27.91 45.84 -1.80
N SER A 76 -26.76 46.20 -2.39
CA SER A 76 -26.09 47.48 -2.16
C SER A 76 -26.05 48.31 -3.44
#